data_AF-A0A9D9Y6E7-F1
#
_entry.id   AF-A0A9D9Y6E7-F1
#
_cell.length_a   1.000
_cell.length_b   1.000
_cell.length_c   1.000
_cell.angle_alpha   90.00
_cell.angle_beta   90.00
_cell.angle_gamma   90.00
#
_symmetry.space_group_name_H-M   'P 1'
#
loop_
_entity.id
_entity.type
_entity.pdbx_description
1 polymer ?
#
loop_
_entity_poly.entity_id
_entity_poly.type
_entity_poly.pdbx_seq_one_letter_code
_entity_poly.pdbx_strand_id
1 'polypeptide(L)'
;MVRENETNKNFTKEGLVYDEEGFVKLADIAYRLLGGRDTEYISRLVDKLDSEYEFLGEDLNFKNVFDKNGTGTGSYHDYMLHKDDIEEFVKRVKDYYGEV
;
A
#
# COMPACT_ATOMS: atom_id res chain seq x y z
N MET A 1 -25.23 30.53 -5.18
CA MET A 1 -25.54 29.09 -5.29
C MET A 1 -24.23 28.38 -5.63
N VAL A 2 -23.46 28.01 -4.61
CA VAL A 2 -22.18 27.29 -4.81
C VAL A 2 -22.51 25.82 -4.59
N ARG A 3 -22.26 24.99 -5.60
CA ARG A 3 -22.43 23.53 -5.51
C ARG A 3 -21.30 23.00 -4.64
N GLU A 4 -21.63 22.62 -3.40
CA GLU A 4 -20.79 21.77 -2.57
C GLU A 4 -20.88 20.35 -3.13
N ASN A 5 -19.93 19.98 -3.99
CA ASN A 5 -19.77 18.59 -4.43
C ASN A 5 -18.65 17.94 -3.60
N GLU A 6 -19.09 17.18 -2.61
CA GLU A 6 -18.56 15.90 -2.14
C GLU A 6 -17.09 15.59 -2.47
N THR A 7 -16.20 15.73 -1.49
CA THR A 7 -15.31 14.63 -1.10
C THR A 7 -14.75 14.89 0.30
N ASN A 8 -15.34 14.27 1.31
CA ASN A 8 -14.76 14.14 2.64
C ASN A 8 -13.52 13.24 2.56
N LYS A 9 -12.41 13.74 2.00
CA LYS A 9 -11.12 13.07 2.07
C LYS A 9 -10.47 13.45 3.39
N ASN A 10 -10.47 12.53 4.35
CA ASN A 10 -9.75 12.68 5.61
C ASN A 10 -8.24 12.58 5.33
N PHE A 11 -7.60 13.73 5.13
CA PHE A 11 -6.15 13.82 4.98
C PHE A 11 -5.46 13.65 6.34
N THR A 12 -4.51 12.72 6.46
CA THR A 12 -3.60 12.65 7.61
C THR A 12 -2.35 13.53 7.40
N LYS A 13 -1.49 13.59 8.43
CA LYS A 13 -0.27 14.42 8.51
C LYS A 13 0.74 14.20 7.36
N GLU A 14 0.55 13.16 6.54
CA GLU A 14 1.41 12.74 5.42
C GLU A 14 0.72 12.85 4.04
N GLY A 15 -0.52 13.36 4.01
CA GLY A 15 -1.29 13.55 2.77
C GLY A 15 -1.82 12.25 2.15
N LEU A 16 -1.88 11.17 2.93
CA LEU A 16 -2.52 9.92 2.54
C LEU A 16 -4.06 10.08 2.59
N VAL A 17 -4.74 9.40 1.67
CA VAL A 17 -6.20 9.37 1.58
C VAL A 17 -6.67 7.95 1.90
N TYR A 18 -7.47 7.83 2.96
CA TYR A 18 -8.02 6.56 3.40
C TYR A 18 -9.47 6.41 2.94
N ASP A 19 -9.89 5.19 2.68
CA ASP A 19 -11.30 4.86 2.58
C ASP A 19 -11.98 4.79 3.97
N GLU A 20 -13.28 4.51 3.97
CA GLU A 20 -14.10 4.43 5.19
C GLU A 20 -13.65 3.31 6.14
N GLU A 21 -12.97 2.29 5.62
CA GLU A 21 -12.43 1.17 6.37
C GLU A 21 -11.00 1.42 6.86
N GLY A 22 -10.39 2.56 6.52
CA GLY A 22 -9.05 2.92 6.96
C GLY A 22 -7.91 2.38 6.07
N PHE A 23 -8.20 2.00 4.82
CA PHE A 23 -7.19 1.53 3.88
C PHE A 23 -6.71 2.63 2.93
N VAL A 24 -5.44 2.59 2.54
CA VAL A 24 -4.83 3.50 1.56
C VAL A 24 -4.22 2.72 0.41
N LYS A 25 -4.18 3.32 -0.79
CA LYS A 25 -3.55 2.71 -1.97
C LYS A 25 -2.04 2.57 -1.76
N LEU A 26 -1.50 1.42 -2.16
CA LEU A 26 -0.08 1.13 -2.11
C LEU A 26 0.74 2.13 -2.93
N ALA A 27 0.17 2.64 -4.02
CA ALA A 27 0.78 3.69 -4.83
C ALA A 27 1.03 4.99 -4.05
N ASP A 28 0.07 5.39 -3.19
CA ASP A 28 0.24 6.58 -2.36
C ASP A 28 1.33 6.38 -1.30
N ILE A 29 1.42 5.18 -0.71
CA ILE A 29 2.51 4.81 0.22
C ILE A 29 3.86 4.86 -0.52
N ALA A 30 3.95 4.21 -1.68
CA ALA A 30 5.17 4.14 -2.48
C ALA A 30 5.67 5.54 -2.88
N TYR A 31 4.75 6.41 -3.29
CA TYR A 31 5.08 7.78 -3.67
C TYR A 31 5.49 8.64 -2.48
N ARG A 32 4.73 8.60 -1.37
CA ARG A 32 4.87 9.58 -0.27
C ARG A 32 5.84 9.15 0.82
N LEU A 33 5.84 7.87 1.18
CA LEU A 33 6.58 7.37 2.35
C LEU A 33 7.87 6.63 1.97
N LEU A 34 7.95 6.18 0.72
CA LEU A 34 9.07 5.39 0.19
C LEU A 34 9.86 6.13 -0.89
N GLY A 35 9.77 7.46 -0.96
CA GLY A 35 10.64 8.29 -1.79
C GLY A 35 10.33 8.24 -3.29
N GLY A 36 9.07 8.03 -3.69
CA GLY A 36 8.70 7.99 -5.10
C GLY A 36 8.98 6.65 -5.78
N ARG A 37 9.11 5.56 -5.01
CA ARG A 37 9.36 4.22 -5.57
C ARG A 37 8.20 3.78 -6.44
N ASP A 38 8.54 3.01 -7.48
CA ASP A 38 7.56 2.46 -8.40
C ASP A 38 6.69 1.43 -7.69
N THR A 39 5.37 1.62 -7.82
CA THR A 39 4.36 0.78 -7.17
C THR A 39 4.44 -0.67 -7.64
N GLU A 40 4.86 -0.92 -8.89
CA GLU A 40 5.01 -2.28 -9.39
C GLU A 40 6.05 -3.04 -8.57
N TYR A 41 7.23 -2.45 -8.31
CA TYR A 41 8.25 -3.09 -7.47
C TYR A 41 7.80 -3.25 -6.03
N ILE A 42 7.13 -2.26 -5.45
CA ILE A 42 6.60 -2.37 -4.08
C ILE A 42 5.56 -3.48 -3.99
N SER A 43 4.71 -3.65 -5.01
CA SER A 43 3.70 -4.71 -5.03
C SER A 43 4.29 -6.12 -5.03
N ARG A 44 5.48 -6.31 -5.61
CA ARG A 44 6.21 -7.60 -5.59
C ARG A 44 6.72 -7.96 -4.18
N LEU A 45 6.89 -6.98 -3.29
CA LEU A 45 7.23 -7.20 -1.88
C LEU A 45 5.99 -7.52 -1.02
N VAL A 46 4.80 -7.20 -1.54
CA VAL A 46 3.51 -7.47 -0.88
C VAL A 46 2.98 -8.85 -1.21
N ASP A 47 3.26 -9.36 -2.40
CA ASP A 47 2.65 -10.57 -2.93
C ASP A 47 3.70 -11.64 -3.22
N LYS A 48 3.38 -12.91 -2.91
CA LYS A 48 4.31 -14.04 -3.04
C LYS A 48 4.33 -14.63 -4.46
N LEU A 49 4.02 -13.83 -5.47
CA LEU A 49 4.00 -14.28 -6.87
C LEU A 49 5.40 -14.58 -7.40
N ASP A 50 6.42 -13.91 -6.86
CA ASP A 50 7.79 -14.04 -7.31
C ASP A 50 8.70 -14.47 -6.15
N SER A 51 9.32 -15.64 -6.29
CA SER A 51 10.26 -16.17 -5.29
C SER A 51 11.57 -15.39 -5.19
N GLU A 52 11.85 -14.49 -6.12
CA GLU A 52 13.05 -13.63 -6.10
C GLU A 52 12.92 -12.47 -5.11
N TYR A 53 11.71 -12.13 -4.66
CA TYR A 53 11.45 -11.04 -3.72
C TYR A 53 11.13 -11.55 -2.33
N GLU A 54 11.56 -10.79 -1.32
CA GLU A 54 11.17 -11.07 0.06
C GLU A 54 9.71 -10.68 0.27
N PHE A 55 8.96 -11.56 0.93
CA PHE A 55 7.55 -11.34 1.21
C PHE A 55 7.40 -10.50 2.48
N LEU A 56 7.40 -9.18 2.33
CA LEU A 56 7.32 -8.21 3.42
C LEU A 56 5.89 -7.95 3.90
N GLY A 57 4.90 -8.42 3.13
CA GLY A 57 3.48 -8.31 3.44
C GLY A 57 2.94 -9.31 4.46
N GLU A 58 3.77 -10.21 5.00
CA GLU A 58 3.33 -11.23 5.95
C GLU A 58 2.71 -10.63 7.21
N ASP A 59 1.54 -11.17 7.61
CA ASP A 59 0.75 -10.74 8.77
C ASP A 59 0.23 -9.29 8.75
N LEU A 60 0.35 -8.60 7.62
CA LEU A 60 -0.20 -7.25 7.44
C LEU A 60 -1.57 -7.28 6.75
N ASN A 61 -2.42 -6.32 7.07
CA ASN A 61 -3.78 -6.24 6.56
C ASN A 61 -3.84 -5.56 5.19
N PHE A 62 -3.65 -6.37 4.14
CA PHE A 62 -3.84 -5.96 2.75
C PHE A 62 -5.21 -6.39 2.21
N LYS A 63 -5.75 -5.59 1.27
CA LYS A 63 -6.88 -6.00 0.42
C LYS A 63 -6.60 -5.77 -1.05
N ASN A 64 -7.38 -6.45 -1.89
CA ASN A 64 -7.25 -6.48 -3.36
C ASN A 64 -5.89 -6.99 -3.86
N VAL A 65 -5.16 -7.75 -3.04
CA VAL A 65 -3.91 -8.43 -3.40
C VAL A 65 -4.20 -9.80 -4.03
N PHE A 66 -3.34 -10.32 -4.91
CA PHE A 66 -3.36 -11.76 -5.14
C PHE A 66 -2.85 -12.46 -3.88
N ASP A 67 -3.48 -13.58 -3.54
CA ASP A 67 -2.95 -14.45 -2.52
C ASP A 67 -2.01 -15.49 -3.16
N LYS A 68 -1.32 -16.26 -2.33
CA LYS A 68 -0.43 -17.37 -2.74
C LYS A 68 -1.08 -18.42 -3.66
N ASN A 69 -2.41 -18.41 -3.78
CA ASN A 69 -3.18 -19.34 -4.62
C ASN A 69 -3.61 -18.70 -5.94
N GLY A 70 -3.19 -17.46 -6.23
CA GLY A 70 -3.61 -16.71 -7.41
C GLY A 70 -5.09 -16.32 -7.37
N THR A 71 -5.74 -16.40 -6.21
CA THR A 71 -7.14 -16.01 -6.02
C THR A 71 -7.23 -14.54 -5.66
N GLY A 72 -6.87 -13.69 -6.61
CA GLY A 72 -7.12 -12.25 -6.60
C GLY A 72 -7.61 -11.80 -7.98
N THR A 73 -8.36 -10.71 -8.03
CA THR A 73 -8.82 -10.08 -9.29
C THR A 73 -8.18 -8.72 -9.52
N GLY A 74 -7.25 -8.30 -8.66
CA GLY A 74 -6.75 -6.94 -8.59
C GLY A 74 -5.53 -6.71 -9.48
N SER A 75 -5.45 -5.56 -10.13
CA SER A 75 -4.16 -5.05 -10.57
C SER A 75 -3.33 -4.67 -9.35
N TYR A 76 -2.00 -4.68 -9.44
CA TYR A 76 -1.14 -4.12 -8.37
C TYR A 76 -1.47 -2.65 -8.06
N HIS A 77 -2.06 -1.92 -9.03
CA HIS A 77 -2.59 -0.57 -8.82
C HIS A 77 -3.72 -0.50 -7.79
N ASP A 78 -4.37 -1.64 -7.51
CA ASP A 78 -5.50 -1.71 -6.60
C ASP A 78 -5.16 -2.14 -5.19
N TYR A 79 -3.90 -2.51 -4.93
CA TYR A 79 -3.44 -2.97 -3.63
C TYR A 79 -3.63 -1.87 -2.61
N MET A 80 -4.20 -2.23 -1.46
CA MET A 80 -4.42 -1.30 -0.36
C MET A 80 -3.95 -1.92 0.95
N LEU A 81 -3.40 -1.07 1.82
CA LEU A 81 -2.90 -1.43 3.15
C LEU A 81 -3.69 -0.67 4.21
N HIS A 82 -4.08 -1.35 5.28
CA HIS A 82 -4.75 -0.72 6.41
C HIS A 82 -3.79 0.23 7.15
N LYS A 83 -4.31 1.36 7.61
CA LYS A 83 -3.54 2.43 8.26
C LYS A 83 -2.68 1.96 9.45
N ASP A 84 -3.15 0.96 10.19
CA ASP A 84 -2.47 0.48 11.40
C ASP A 84 -1.18 -0.29 11.06
N ASP A 85 -1.04 -0.78 9.83
CA ASP A 85 0.11 -1.59 9.37
C ASP A 85 1.09 -0.80 8.49
N ILE A 86 0.80 0.47 8.18
CA ILE A 86 1.63 1.29 7.29
C ILE A 86 3.04 1.49 7.85
N GLU A 87 3.17 1.83 9.13
CA GLU A 87 4.47 2.09 9.74
C GLU A 87 5.39 0.87 9.66
N GLU A 88 4.84 -0.31 10.00
CA GLU A 88 5.58 -1.56 9.96
C GLU A 88 5.95 -1.95 8.52
N PHE A 89 5.02 -1.81 7.55
CA PHE A 89 5.33 -2.08 6.15
C PHE A 89 6.44 -1.16 5.61
N VAL A 90 6.33 0.15 5.86
CA VAL A 90 7.32 1.13 5.39
C VAL A 90 8.69 0.84 6.00
N LYS A 91 8.73 0.48 7.28
CA LYS A 91 9.97 0.06 7.94
C LYS A 91 10.56 -1.16 7.23
N ARG A 92 9.81 -2.26 7.04
CA ARG A 92 10.29 -3.48 6.36
C ARG A 92 10.85 -3.18 4.97
N VAL A 93 10.18 -2.32 4.20
CA VAL A 93 10.65 -1.94 2.85
C VAL A 93 11.96 -1.15 2.92
N LYS A 94 12.10 -0.21 3.86
CA LYS A 94 13.34 0.55 4.05
C LYS A 94 14.50 -0.35 4.49
N ASP A 95 14.24 -1.29 5.40
CA ASP A 95 15.18 -2.32 5.83
C ASP A 95 15.67 -3.16 4.64
N TYR A 96 14.75 -3.62 3.78
CA TYR A 96 15.06 -4.37 2.56
C TYR A 96 15.97 -3.60 1.58
N TYR A 97 15.77 -2.27 1.45
CA TYR A 97 16.62 -1.43 0.61
C TYR A 97 17.88 -0.89 1.30
N GLY A 98 18.11 -1.22 2.58
CA GLY A 98 19.28 -0.77 3.34
C GLY A 98 19.27 0.73 3.68
N GLU A 99 18.09 1.33 3.86
CA GLU A 99 17.92 2.76 4.15
C GLU A 99 17.85 3.11 5.66
N VAL A 100 18.36 2.21 6.51
CA VAL A 100 18.22 2.22 7.97
C VAL A 100 19.56 2.09 8.68
#